data_AF-A0A1V6HVA5-F1
#
_entry.id   AF-A0A1V6HVA5-F1
#
_cell.length_a   1.000
_cell.length_b   1.000
_cell.length_c   1.000
_cell.angle_alpha   90.00
_cell.angle_beta   90.00
_cell.angle_gamma   90.00
#
_symmetry.space_group_name_H-M   'P 1'
#
loop_
_entity.id
_entity.type
_entity.pdbx_description
1 polymer ?
#
loop_
_entity_poly.entity_id
_entity_poly.type
_entity_poly.pdbx_seq_one_letter_code
_entity_poly.pdbx_strand_id
1 'polypeptide(L)' 'MDGEPVASSADLLLALERHRPGATVSVTLEREGRRRDVAVVLGEGS' A
#
# COMPACT_ATOMS: atom_id res chain seq x y z
N MET A 1 -4.74 -2.35 -0.39
CA MET A 1 -3.71 -1.90 -1.33
C MET A 1 -4.02 -2.53 -2.67
N ASP A 2 -4.09 -1.73 -3.73
CA ASP A 2 -4.56 -2.16 -5.06
C ASP A 2 -5.90 -2.91 -5.04
N GLY A 3 -6.82 -2.48 -4.17
CA GLY A 3 -8.12 -3.10 -3.96
C GLY A 3 -8.14 -4.30 -3.00
N GLU A 4 -6.98 -4.86 -2.63
CA GLU A 4 -6.89 -5.96 -1.67
C GLU A 4 -6.95 -5.45 -0.22
N PRO A 5 -7.77 -6.04 0.66
CA PRO A 5 -7.79 -5.71 2.09
C PRO A 5 -6.42 -5.93 2.76
N VAL A 6 -6.05 -5.04 3.68
CA VAL A 6 -4.84 -5.16 4.51
C VAL A 6 -5.29 -5.18 5.96
N ALA A 7 -5.20 -6.33 6.63
CA ALA A 7 -5.66 -6.49 8.01
C ALA A 7 -4.50 -6.38 9.02
N SER A 8 -3.26 -6.59 8.58
CA SER A 8 -2.07 -6.54 9.41
C SER A 8 -0.86 -5.91 8.70
N SER A 9 0.16 -5.55 9.47
CA SER A 9 1.44 -5.10 8.93
C SER A 9 2.16 -6.18 8.11
N ALA A 10 1.95 -7.45 8.44
CA ALA A 10 2.50 -8.57 7.67
C ALA A 10 1.82 -8.68 6.30
N ASP A 11 0.50 -8.48 6.22
CA ASP A 11 -0.23 -8.46 4.95
C ASP A 11 0.27 -7.34 4.05
N LEU A 12 0.54 -6.17 4.65
CA LEU A 12 1.09 -5.04 3.92
C LEU A 12 2.47 -5.36 3.33
N LEU A 13 3.36 -5.95 4.12
CA LEU A 13 4.69 -6.36 3.66
C LEU A 13 4.59 -7.37 2.50
N LEU A 14 3.76 -8.41 2.65
CA LEU A 14 3.51 -9.42 1.60
C LEU A 14 2.92 -8.81 0.32
N ALA A 15 2.09 -7.77 0.44
CA ALA A 15 1.54 -7.08 -0.72
C ALA A 15 2.59 -6.21 -1.44
N LEU A 16 3.49 -5.57 -0.68
CA LEU A 16 4.59 -4.75 -1.21
C LEU A 16 5.66 -5.59 -1.90
N GLU A 17 5.99 -6.79 -1.40
CA GLU A 17 6.96 -7.72 -2.01
C GLU A 17 6.61 -8.15 -3.44
N ARG A 18 5.34 -8.00 -3.83
CA ARG A 18 4.86 -8.31 -5.20
C ARG A 18 5.20 -7.22 -6.21
N HIS A 19 5.71 -6.08 -5.74
CA HIS A 19 5.99 -4.90 -6.53
C HIS A 19 7.48 -4.62 -6.55
N ARG A 20 7.94 -3.98 -7.63
CA ARG A 20 9.32 -3.53 -7.74
C ARG A 20 9.46 -2.10 -7.18
N PRO A 21 10.62 -1.72 -6.65
CA PRO A 21 10.93 -0.31 -6.41
C PRO A 21 10.65 0.55 -7.64
N GLY A 22 10.12 1.76 -7.43
CA GLY A 22 9.67 2.66 -8.49
C GLY A 22 8.27 2.36 -9.05
N ALA A 23 7.63 1.25 -8.68
CA ALA A 23 6.24 0.99 -9.05
C ALA A 23 5.31 2.01 -8.39
N THR A 24 4.26 2.41 -9.12
CA THR A 24 3.14 3.17 -8.56
C THR A 24 2.08 2.19 -8.07
N VAL A 25 1.65 2.34 -6.82
CA VAL A 25 0.59 1.52 -6.20
C VAL A 25 -0.50 2.41 -5.61
N SER A 26 -1.71 1.89 -5.52
CA SER A 26 -2.84 2.58 -4.89
C SER A 26 -3.02 2.13 -3.44
N VAL A 27 -2.95 3.09 -2.51
CA VAL A 27 -3.15 2.84 -1.09
C VAL A 27 -4.43 3.53 -0.63
N THR A 28 -5.40 2.73 -0.21
CA THR A 28 -6.57 3.21 0.53
C THR A 28 -6.17 3.45 1.98
N LEU A 29 -6.25 4.69 2.43
CA LEU A 29 -5.98 5.10 3.81
C LEU A 29 -7.28 5.49 4.49
N GLU A 30 -7.44 5.06 5.74
CA GLU A 30 -8.47 5.60 6.63
C GLU A 30 -7.81 6.53 7.64
N ARG A 31 -8.23 7.80 7.64
CA ARG A 31 -7.73 8.83 8.56
C ARG A 31 -8.89 9.70 8.99
N GLU A 32 -9.07 9.87 10.30
CA GLU A 32 -10.19 10.64 10.87
C GLU A 32 -11.57 10.13 10.38
N GLY A 33 -11.73 8.80 10.28
CA GLY A 33 -12.95 8.17 9.79
C GLY A 33 -13.23 8.38 8.30
N ARG A 34 -12.30 8.99 7.54
CA ARG A 34 -12.43 9.20 6.10
C ARG A 34 -11.50 8.27 5.34
N ARG A 35 -12.04 7.59 4.34
CA ARG A 35 -11.27 6.78 3.38
C ARG A 35 -10.83 7.62 2.20
N ARG A 36 -9.59 7.45 1.78
CA ARG A 36 -9.00 8.12 0.61
C ARG A 36 -8.05 7.17 -0.09
N ASP A 37 -8.12 7.14 -1.41
CA ASP A 37 -7.15 6.43 -2.22
C ASP A 37 -6.02 7.40 -2.61
N VAL A 38 -4.79 6.96 -2.43
CA VAL A 38 -3.58 7.74 -2.73
C VAL A 38 -2.67 6.88 -3.60
N ALA A 39 -2.30 7.41 -4.76
CA ALA A 39 -1.25 6.81 -5.59
C ALA A 39 0.11 7.20 -5.01
N VAL A 40 0.96 6.21 -4.74
CA VAL A 40 2.30 6.41 -4.20
C VAL A 40 3.33 5.66 -5.03
N VAL A 41 4.54 6.20 -5.13
CA VAL A 41 5.69 5.51 -5.75
C VAL A 41 6.47 4.79 -4.66
N LEU A 42 6.72 3.50 -4.86
CA LEU A 42 7.47 2.68 -3.91
C LEU A 42 8.96 3.05 -3.91
N GLY A 43 9.50 3.29 -2.72
CA GLY A 43 10.95 3.45 -2.51
C GLY A 43 11.68 2.11 -2.54
N GLU A 44 13.00 2.17 -2.37
CA GLU A 44 13.80 0.97 -2.14
C GLU A 44 13.53 0.41 -0.73
N GLY A 45 13.40 -0.92 -0.63
CA GLY A 45 13.29 -1.60 0.66
C GLY A 45 14.64 -1.63 1.37
N SER A 46 14.65 -1.22 2.63
CA SER A 46 15.84 -1.24 3.51
C SER A 46 16.20 -2.63 3.98
#